data_AF-B7LCD8-F1
#
_entry.id   AF-B7LCD8-F1
#
_cell.length_a   1.000
_cell.length_b   1.000
_cell.length_c   1.000
_cell.angle_alpha   90.00
_cell.angle_beta   90.00
_cell.angle_gamma   90.00
#
_symmetry.space_group_name_H-M   'P 1'
#
loop_
_entity.id
_entity.type
_entity.pdbx_description
1 polymer ?
#
loop_
_entity_poly.entity_id
_entity_poly.type
_entity_poly.pdbx_seq_one_letter_code
_entity_poly.pdbx_strand_id
1 'polypeptide(L)'
;MAIKKRSATVVPGASGAAAAVKNPQASKSSFWGELPQHVMSGISRMVPTLIMGGVILAFSQLIAYSWLKIPAEIGIMDALNSGKFSGFDLSLLKFAWLSQSFGGVLFGFAIPMFAAFVANSIGGKLAFPAGFIGGLMSTQPTQLLNFDPSTMQWATSSPVPSTFIGALIISIVAGYLVKWMNQKIQLPDFLLAFKTTFLLPILSAIFVMLAMYYVITPFGGWINGGIRTVLTAAGEKGALMYAMGIAAATAIDLGGPINKAAGFVAFSFTTDHVLPVTARSIAIVIPPIGLGLATIIDRRLTGKRLFNAQLYPQGKTAMFLAFMGISEGAIPFALESPITAIPSYMVGAIVGSTAAVWLGAVQWFPESAIWAWPLVTNLGVYMAGIALGAVITALMVVFLRLMMFRKGKLLIDSL
;
A
#
# COMPACT_ATOMS: atom_id res chain seq x y z
N MET A 1 -33.97 -52.67 27.94
CA MET A 1 -33.14 -51.58 27.38
C MET A 1 -32.93 -51.89 25.90
N ALA A 2 -33.72 -51.29 25.01
CA ALA A 2 -33.60 -51.46 23.57
C ALA A 2 -34.09 -50.17 22.89
N ILE A 3 -33.18 -49.46 22.22
CA ILE A 3 -33.45 -48.18 21.55
C ILE A 3 -33.89 -48.47 20.11
N LYS A 4 -35.15 -48.14 19.79
CA LYS A 4 -35.70 -48.14 18.42
C LYS A 4 -35.19 -46.92 17.64
N LYS A 5 -34.53 -47.17 16.50
CA LYS A 5 -34.25 -46.16 15.46
C LYS A 5 -35.58 -45.66 14.88
N ARG A 6 -35.82 -44.35 14.90
CA ARG A 6 -36.87 -43.68 14.13
C ARG A 6 -36.29 -43.27 12.77
N SER A 7 -36.86 -43.82 11.70
CA SER A 7 -36.65 -43.41 10.32
C SER A 7 -37.48 -42.15 10.04
N ALA A 8 -36.86 -41.10 9.49
CA ALA A 8 -37.55 -39.89 9.08
C ALA A 8 -37.98 -39.97 7.61
N THR A 9 -39.26 -39.67 7.41
CA THR A 9 -40.02 -39.67 6.16
C THR A 9 -39.52 -38.60 5.19
N VAL A 10 -39.32 -38.97 3.91
CA VAL A 10 -39.01 -38.03 2.82
C VAL A 10 -40.33 -37.47 2.26
N VAL A 11 -40.44 -36.14 2.20
CA VAL A 11 -41.56 -35.42 1.54
C VAL A 11 -41.16 -35.15 0.08
N PRO A 12 -41.99 -35.48 -0.93
CA PRO A 12 -41.68 -35.21 -2.32
C PRO A 12 -42.04 -33.76 -2.69
N GLY A 13 -41.01 -32.97 -3.04
CA GLY A 13 -41.14 -31.62 -3.59
C GLY A 13 -41.10 -31.63 -5.12
N ALA A 14 -41.94 -30.80 -5.73
CA ALA A 14 -42.32 -30.80 -7.13
C ALA A 14 -41.18 -30.58 -8.14
N SER A 15 -41.33 -31.24 -9.28
CA SER A 15 -40.60 -31.06 -10.54
C SER A 15 -40.64 -29.59 -11.00
N GLY A 16 -39.51 -28.89 -10.83
CA GLY A 16 -39.16 -27.69 -11.60
C GLY A 16 -37.84 -27.96 -12.29
N ALA A 17 -37.83 -27.91 -13.63
CA ALA A 17 -36.67 -28.13 -14.46
C ALA A 17 -35.46 -27.31 -13.93
N ALA A 18 -34.45 -28.01 -13.44
CA ALA A 18 -33.18 -27.42 -13.10
C ALA A 18 -32.58 -26.86 -14.40
N ALA A 19 -32.71 -25.54 -14.57
CA ALA A 19 -31.93 -24.82 -15.56
C ALA A 19 -30.45 -25.13 -15.27
N ALA A 20 -29.84 -25.92 -16.14
CA ALA A 20 -28.42 -26.17 -16.12
C ALA A 20 -27.73 -24.79 -16.21
N VAL A 21 -27.20 -24.34 -15.07
CA VAL A 21 -26.26 -23.22 -15.02
C VAL A 21 -25.05 -23.71 -15.81
N LYS A 22 -24.99 -23.34 -17.10
CA LYS A 22 -23.74 -23.38 -17.85
C LYS A 22 -22.77 -22.50 -17.08
N ASN A 23 -21.86 -23.12 -16.32
CA ASN A 23 -20.63 -22.47 -15.92
C ASN A 23 -20.06 -21.83 -17.18
N PRO A 24 -19.83 -20.50 -17.21
CA PRO A 24 -19.12 -19.89 -18.31
C PRO A 24 -17.81 -20.66 -18.44
N GLN A 25 -17.59 -21.29 -19.60
CA GLN A 25 -16.27 -21.79 -19.96
C GLN A 25 -15.30 -20.65 -19.67
N ALA A 26 -14.40 -20.86 -18.71
CA ALA A 26 -13.34 -19.91 -18.42
C ALA A 26 -12.66 -19.62 -19.76
N SER A 27 -12.86 -18.40 -20.27
CA SER A 27 -12.10 -17.94 -21.42
C SER A 27 -10.64 -18.16 -21.04
N LYS A 28 -9.84 -18.70 -21.95
CA LYS A 28 -8.39 -18.77 -21.73
C LYS A 28 -7.92 -17.34 -21.50
N SER A 29 -7.82 -16.92 -20.25
CA SER A 29 -7.34 -15.61 -19.87
C SER A 29 -5.91 -15.54 -20.40
N SER A 30 -5.68 -14.54 -21.25
CA SER A 30 -4.34 -14.26 -21.76
C SER A 30 -3.40 -14.05 -20.58
N PHE A 31 -2.14 -14.47 -20.71
CA PHE A 31 -1.07 -14.20 -19.75
C PHE A 31 -1.08 -12.74 -19.25
N TRP A 32 -1.35 -11.80 -20.15
CA TRP A 32 -1.44 -10.37 -19.86
C TRP A 32 -2.71 -9.96 -19.09
N GLY A 33 -3.77 -10.76 -19.15
CA GLY A 33 -5.01 -10.54 -18.39
C GLY A 33 -4.95 -11.06 -16.96
N GLU A 34 -4.14 -12.07 -16.67
CA GLU A 34 -3.98 -12.63 -15.31
C GLU A 34 -2.96 -11.84 -14.47
N LEU A 35 -1.95 -11.25 -15.12
CA LEU A 35 -0.83 -10.59 -14.44
C LEU A 35 -1.26 -9.50 -13.43
N PRO A 36 -2.20 -8.59 -13.76
CA PRO A 36 -2.67 -7.60 -12.79
C PRO A 36 -3.28 -8.26 -11.55
N GLN A 37 -4.01 -9.37 -11.70
CA GLN A 37 -4.63 -10.06 -10.57
C GLN A 37 -3.57 -10.65 -9.63
N HIS A 38 -2.49 -11.21 -10.19
CA HIS A 38 -1.36 -11.72 -9.41
C HIS A 38 -0.69 -10.61 -8.60
N VAL A 39 -0.39 -9.47 -9.22
CA VAL A 39 0.21 -8.31 -8.55
C VAL A 39 -0.69 -7.77 -7.46
N MET A 40 -2.00 -7.64 -7.72
CA MET A 40 -2.98 -7.19 -6.73
C MET A 40 -3.12 -8.15 -5.54
N SER A 41 -2.92 -9.46 -5.79
CA SER A 41 -2.83 -10.49 -4.75
C SER A 41 -1.66 -10.23 -3.80
N GLY A 42 -0.51 -9.86 -4.34
CA GLY A 42 0.66 -9.46 -3.57
C GLY A 42 0.42 -8.20 -2.75
N ILE A 43 -0.03 -7.12 -3.41
CA ILE A 43 -0.24 -5.80 -2.78
C ILE A 43 -1.17 -5.93 -1.56
N SER A 44 -2.34 -6.54 -1.76
CA SER A 44 -3.37 -6.59 -0.73
C SER A 44 -2.95 -7.41 0.50
N ARG A 45 -2.04 -8.38 0.32
CA ARG A 45 -1.55 -9.23 1.41
C ARG A 45 -0.24 -8.75 2.05
N MET A 46 0.45 -7.80 1.42
CA MET A 46 1.58 -7.08 2.01
C MET A 46 1.13 -6.02 3.01
N VAL A 47 0.01 -5.33 2.73
CA VAL A 47 -0.50 -4.21 3.55
C VAL A 47 -0.62 -4.56 5.04
N PRO A 48 -1.20 -5.70 5.46
CA PRO A 48 -1.27 -6.04 6.88
C PRO A 48 0.10 -6.12 7.57
N THR A 49 1.12 -6.69 6.89
CA THR A 49 2.49 -6.77 7.43
C THR A 49 3.11 -5.39 7.61
N LEU A 50 2.90 -4.51 6.64
CA LEU A 50 3.34 -3.13 6.69
C LEU A 50 2.65 -2.35 7.82
N ILE A 51 1.35 -2.55 8.03
CA ILE A 51 0.61 -1.95 9.16
C ILE A 51 1.14 -2.46 10.50
N MET A 52 1.37 -3.78 10.64
CA MET A 52 1.89 -4.37 11.89
C MET A 52 3.26 -3.80 12.27
N GLY A 53 4.23 -3.81 11.35
CA GLY A 53 5.54 -3.22 11.60
C GLY A 53 5.46 -1.72 11.79
N GLY A 54 4.60 -1.08 11.00
CA GLY A 54 4.37 0.32 11.07
C GLY A 54 3.87 0.79 12.45
N VAL A 55 2.74 0.28 12.93
CA VAL A 55 2.14 0.74 14.19
C VAL A 55 3.11 0.58 15.38
N ILE A 56 3.96 -0.45 15.35
CA ILE A 56 5.00 -0.63 16.38
C ILE A 56 6.10 0.44 16.26
N LEU A 57 6.55 0.76 15.05
CA LEU A 57 7.46 1.90 14.80
C LEU A 57 6.84 3.23 15.26
N ALA A 58 5.56 3.43 15.01
CA ALA A 58 4.82 4.61 15.46
C ALA A 58 4.81 4.73 16.97
N PHE A 59 4.54 3.63 17.68
CA PHE A 59 4.54 3.61 19.13
C PHE A 59 5.91 3.92 19.72
N SER A 60 6.98 3.40 19.09
CA SER A 60 8.36 3.73 19.45
C SER A 60 8.61 5.24 19.42
N GLN A 61 8.26 5.89 18.31
CA GLN A 61 8.49 7.33 18.14
C GLN A 61 7.56 8.18 19.02
N LEU A 62 6.34 7.73 19.29
CA LEU A 62 5.45 8.37 20.27
C LEU A 62 6.08 8.40 21.67
N ILE A 63 6.66 7.29 22.13
CA ILE A 63 7.35 7.24 23.41
C ILE A 63 8.52 8.23 23.41
N ALA A 64 9.41 8.14 22.42
CA ALA A 64 10.63 8.95 22.39
C ALA A 64 10.34 10.45 22.28
N TYR A 65 9.56 10.86 21.29
CA TYR A 65 9.44 12.27 20.92
C TYR A 65 8.24 12.95 21.57
N SER A 66 7.15 12.22 21.83
CA SER A 66 5.95 12.80 22.44
C SER A 66 5.92 12.67 23.96
N TRP A 67 6.26 11.50 24.52
CA TRP A 67 6.21 11.28 25.98
C TRP A 67 7.49 11.73 26.68
N LEU A 68 8.65 11.30 26.18
CA LEU A 68 9.95 11.65 26.74
C LEU A 68 10.51 12.99 26.24
N LYS A 69 9.78 13.66 25.33
CA LYS A 69 10.11 15.00 24.79
C LYS A 69 11.54 15.09 24.23
N ILE A 70 12.04 14.00 23.66
CA ILE A 70 13.31 13.99 22.96
C ILE A 70 13.15 14.83 21.68
N PRO A 71 14.09 15.75 21.37
CA PRO A 71 14.09 16.44 20.08
C PRO A 71 14.11 15.42 18.94
N ALA A 72 13.22 15.57 17.94
CA ALA A 72 13.07 14.60 16.84
C ALA A 72 14.34 14.40 15.99
N GLU A 73 15.28 15.35 16.07
CA GLU A 73 16.60 15.30 15.42
C GLU A 73 17.53 14.25 16.07
N ILE A 74 17.26 13.86 17.33
CA ILE A 74 18.09 12.94 18.10
C ILE A 74 17.50 11.54 17.99
N GLY A 75 18.27 10.60 17.44
CA GLY A 75 17.86 9.20 17.37
C GLY A 75 17.70 8.58 18.76
N ILE A 76 16.82 7.59 18.89
CA ILE A 76 16.57 6.87 20.16
C ILE A 76 17.87 6.27 20.73
N MET A 77 18.75 5.75 19.87
CA MET A 77 20.04 5.20 20.30
C MET A 77 20.96 6.29 20.88
N ASP A 78 21.00 7.47 20.27
CA ASP A 78 21.81 8.59 20.77
C ASP A 78 21.24 9.13 22.08
N ALA A 79 19.91 9.19 22.20
CA ALA A 79 19.24 9.54 23.44
C ALA A 79 19.59 8.55 24.58
N LEU A 80 19.65 7.24 24.28
CA LEU A 80 20.12 6.22 25.24
C LEU A 80 21.58 6.46 25.64
N ASN A 81 22.46 6.70 24.66
CA ASN A 81 23.89 6.92 24.88
C ASN A 81 24.19 8.23 25.61
N SER A 82 23.27 9.20 25.60
CA SER A 82 23.44 10.48 26.29
C SER A 82 23.54 10.36 27.82
N GLY A 83 23.09 9.24 28.40
CA GLY A 83 23.07 9.02 29.85
C GLY A 83 22.08 9.92 30.62
N LYS A 84 21.25 10.72 29.93
CA LYS A 84 20.33 11.69 30.55
C LYS A 84 19.07 11.06 31.14
N PHE A 85 18.72 9.84 30.74
CA PHE A 85 17.51 9.14 31.16
C PHE A 85 17.82 8.11 32.26
N SER A 86 17.02 8.10 33.33
CA SER A 86 17.15 7.15 34.44
C SER A 86 15.80 6.60 34.89
N GLY A 87 15.80 5.56 35.73
CA GLY A 87 14.57 4.96 36.27
C GLY A 87 13.57 4.50 35.20
N PHE A 88 12.31 4.91 35.35
CA PHE A 88 11.22 4.52 34.44
C PHE A 88 11.39 5.09 33.02
N ASP A 89 11.91 6.32 32.89
CA ASP A 89 12.11 6.94 31.57
C ASP A 89 13.16 6.19 30.76
N LEU A 90 14.21 5.68 31.41
CA LEU A 90 15.20 4.81 30.76
C LEU A 90 14.56 3.49 30.30
N SER A 91 13.67 2.90 31.10
CA SER A 91 12.93 1.69 30.72
C SER A 91 12.01 1.93 29.53
N LEU A 92 11.30 3.07 29.51
CA LEU A 92 10.47 3.49 28.37
C LEU A 92 11.32 3.72 27.12
N LEU A 93 12.46 4.37 27.24
CA LEU A 93 13.34 4.63 26.10
C LEU A 93 13.94 3.33 25.52
N LYS A 94 14.30 2.37 26.39
CA LYS A 94 14.72 1.02 25.96
C LYS A 94 13.59 0.27 25.26
N PHE A 95 12.35 0.38 25.76
CA PHE A 95 11.19 -0.21 25.11
C PHE A 95 10.87 0.47 23.77
N ALA A 96 11.06 1.78 23.67
CA ALA A 96 10.96 2.51 22.41
C ALA A 96 11.99 1.98 21.41
N TRP A 97 13.25 1.79 21.82
CA TRP A 97 14.27 1.20 20.95
C TRP A 97 13.92 -0.23 20.51
N LEU A 98 13.48 -1.09 21.44
CA LEU A 98 13.02 -2.44 21.12
C LEU A 98 11.89 -2.41 20.08
N SER A 99 10.91 -1.53 20.26
CA SER A 99 9.80 -1.33 19.34
C SER A 99 10.29 -0.81 17.98
N GLN A 100 11.26 0.11 17.95
CA GLN A 100 11.87 0.59 16.70
C GLN A 100 12.54 -0.56 15.94
N SER A 101 13.36 -1.35 16.63
CA SER A 101 14.09 -2.45 16.03
C SER A 101 13.15 -3.55 15.52
N PHE A 102 12.20 -3.99 16.34
CA PHE A 102 11.26 -5.05 15.97
C PHE A 102 10.28 -4.58 14.89
N GLY A 103 9.74 -3.38 15.03
CA GLY A 103 8.86 -2.77 14.04
C GLY A 103 9.54 -2.60 12.69
N GLY A 104 10.83 -2.21 12.67
CA GLY A 104 11.64 -2.11 11.46
C GLY A 104 11.83 -3.44 10.74
N VAL A 105 12.06 -4.54 11.49
CA VAL A 105 12.12 -5.89 10.92
C VAL A 105 10.79 -6.28 10.28
N LEU A 106 9.67 -6.08 10.99
CA LEU A 106 8.33 -6.38 10.44
C LEU A 106 8.02 -5.54 9.20
N PHE A 107 8.41 -4.27 9.21
CA PHE A 107 8.26 -3.37 8.08
C PHE A 107 9.05 -3.87 6.86
N GLY A 108 10.27 -4.35 7.08
CA GLY A 108 11.13 -4.92 6.04
C GLY A 108 10.56 -6.17 5.37
N PHE A 109 9.60 -6.87 5.99
CA PHE A 109 8.91 -8.00 5.37
C PHE A 109 7.85 -7.61 4.35
N ALA A 110 7.57 -6.32 4.16
CA ALA A 110 6.57 -5.89 3.19
C ALA A 110 6.85 -6.46 1.77
N ILE A 111 8.01 -6.13 1.20
CA ILE A 111 8.39 -6.58 -0.15
C ILE A 111 8.50 -8.12 -0.27
N PRO A 112 9.10 -8.84 0.69
CA PRO A 112 9.06 -10.31 0.74
C PRO A 112 7.64 -10.90 0.73
N MET A 113 6.72 -10.35 1.52
CA MET A 113 5.34 -10.84 1.57
C MET A 113 4.59 -10.57 0.27
N PHE A 114 4.81 -9.39 -0.34
CA PHE A 114 4.32 -9.09 -1.69
C PHE A 114 4.78 -10.18 -2.68
N ALA A 115 6.09 -10.42 -2.77
CA ALA A 115 6.67 -11.36 -3.72
C ALA A 115 6.20 -12.80 -3.48
N ALA A 116 6.10 -13.21 -2.21
CA ALA A 116 5.60 -14.52 -1.83
C ALA A 116 4.16 -14.74 -2.31
N PHE A 117 3.29 -13.74 -2.15
CA PHE A 117 1.89 -13.86 -2.52
C PHE A 117 1.63 -13.70 -4.02
N VAL A 118 2.46 -12.94 -4.75
CA VAL A 118 2.46 -12.96 -6.22
C VAL A 118 2.84 -14.36 -6.71
N ALA A 119 3.98 -14.91 -6.27
CA ALA A 119 4.42 -16.24 -6.67
C ALA A 119 3.40 -17.32 -6.31
N ASN A 120 2.83 -17.25 -5.10
CA ASN A 120 1.79 -18.17 -4.64
C ASN A 120 0.51 -18.08 -5.48
N SER A 121 0.13 -16.89 -5.94
CA SER A 121 -1.04 -16.74 -6.83
C SER A 121 -0.84 -17.38 -8.21
N ILE A 122 0.42 -17.57 -8.63
CA ILE A 122 0.79 -18.18 -9.93
C ILE A 122 0.99 -19.69 -9.80
N GLY A 123 1.90 -20.11 -8.90
CA GLY A 123 2.35 -21.50 -8.74
C GLY A 123 1.81 -22.22 -7.49
N GLY A 124 0.88 -21.60 -6.76
CA GLY A 124 0.32 -22.15 -5.53
C GLY A 124 1.31 -22.16 -4.36
N LYS A 125 0.96 -22.91 -3.31
CA LYS A 125 1.72 -22.97 -2.04
C LYS A 125 3.19 -23.35 -2.22
N LEU A 126 3.51 -24.12 -3.26
CA LEU A 126 4.88 -24.55 -3.58
C LEU A 126 5.77 -23.39 -4.05
N ALA A 127 5.18 -22.36 -4.66
CA ALA A 127 5.92 -21.20 -5.16
C ALA A 127 6.13 -20.11 -4.10
N PHE A 128 5.36 -20.16 -3.00
CA PHE A 128 5.44 -19.18 -1.92
C PHE A 128 6.88 -18.99 -1.39
N PRO A 129 7.65 -20.06 -1.06
CA PRO A 129 9.00 -19.89 -0.52
C PRO A 129 9.95 -19.22 -1.52
N ALA A 130 9.88 -19.60 -2.80
CA ALA A 130 10.72 -19.02 -3.85
C ALA A 130 10.43 -17.52 -4.03
N GLY A 131 9.15 -17.14 -4.01
CA GLY A 131 8.74 -15.74 -4.05
C GLY A 131 9.22 -14.96 -2.81
N PHE A 132 9.07 -15.53 -1.62
CA PHE A 132 9.52 -14.91 -0.37
C PHE A 132 11.03 -14.67 -0.34
N ILE A 133 11.83 -15.68 -0.70
CA ILE A 133 13.29 -15.59 -0.78
C ILE A 133 13.69 -14.57 -1.85
N GLY A 134 13.07 -14.61 -3.04
CA GLY A 134 13.35 -13.63 -4.10
C GLY A 134 13.04 -12.20 -3.67
N GLY A 135 11.92 -11.99 -2.97
CA GLY A 135 11.57 -10.69 -2.38
C GLY A 135 12.56 -10.24 -1.31
N LEU A 136 13.04 -11.14 -0.44
CA LEU A 136 14.12 -10.81 0.51
C LEU A 136 15.41 -10.43 -0.20
N MET A 137 15.84 -11.17 -1.22
CA MET A 137 17.03 -10.85 -1.98
C MET A 137 16.89 -9.56 -2.79
N SER A 138 15.68 -9.10 -3.05
CA SER A 138 15.46 -7.84 -3.75
C SER A 138 15.80 -6.63 -2.86
N THR A 139 15.55 -6.73 -1.55
CA THR A 139 15.84 -5.67 -0.57
C THR A 139 17.17 -5.88 0.15
N GLN A 140 17.59 -7.13 0.33
CA GLN A 140 18.84 -7.55 0.95
C GLN A 140 19.62 -8.43 -0.04
N PRO A 141 20.21 -7.84 -1.08
CA PRO A 141 20.84 -8.61 -2.14
C PRO A 141 22.07 -9.36 -1.65
N THR A 142 22.29 -10.53 -2.24
CA THR A 142 23.51 -11.31 -2.07
C THR A 142 24.72 -10.44 -2.37
N GLN A 143 25.73 -10.49 -1.49
CA GLN A 143 26.96 -9.72 -1.66
C GLN A 143 27.68 -10.14 -2.94
N LEU A 144 28.21 -9.15 -3.66
CA LEU A 144 29.10 -9.37 -4.80
C LEU A 144 30.50 -9.65 -4.28
N LEU A 145 31.16 -10.65 -4.86
CA LEU A 145 32.55 -10.97 -4.59
C LEU A 145 33.43 -10.29 -5.65
N ASN A 146 34.25 -9.32 -5.24
CA ASN A 146 35.13 -8.57 -6.13
C ASN A 146 36.59 -8.77 -5.72
N PHE A 147 37.47 -8.95 -6.70
CA PHE A 147 38.91 -8.94 -6.47
C PHE A 147 39.42 -7.50 -6.60
N ASP A 148 40.08 -6.99 -5.58
CA ASP A 148 40.76 -5.70 -5.61
C ASP A 148 42.23 -5.90 -6.02
N PRO A 149 42.63 -5.50 -7.24
CA PRO A 149 44.00 -5.69 -7.72
C PRO A 149 45.02 -4.84 -6.95
N SER A 150 44.59 -3.79 -6.25
CA SER A 150 45.48 -2.88 -5.51
C SER A 150 45.90 -3.45 -4.16
N THR A 151 45.00 -4.19 -3.51
CA THR A 151 45.25 -4.87 -2.23
C THR A 151 45.53 -6.36 -2.40
N MET A 152 45.35 -6.91 -3.60
CA MET A 152 45.43 -8.34 -3.90
C MET A 152 44.50 -9.19 -3.02
N GLN A 153 43.34 -8.64 -2.65
CA GLN A 153 42.38 -9.26 -1.74
C GLN A 153 40.99 -9.37 -2.37
N TRP A 154 40.26 -10.40 -1.94
CA TRP A 154 38.84 -10.51 -2.23
C TRP A 154 38.05 -9.71 -1.20
N ALA A 155 37.20 -8.81 -1.68
CA ALA A 155 36.32 -8.01 -0.87
C ALA A 155 34.87 -8.25 -1.30
N THR A 156 33.95 -8.12 -0.34
CA THR A 156 32.52 -8.13 -0.65
C THR A 156 31.96 -6.72 -0.71
N SER A 157 31.03 -6.50 -1.62
CA SER A 157 30.26 -5.25 -1.71
C SER A 157 28.77 -5.57 -1.84
N SER A 158 27.92 -4.78 -1.19
CA SER A 158 26.48 -4.89 -1.39
C SER A 158 26.11 -4.14 -2.68
N PRO A 159 25.49 -4.81 -3.68
CA PRO A 159 25.01 -4.12 -4.87
C PRO A 159 23.83 -3.23 -4.51
N VAL A 160 23.49 -2.30 -5.41
CA VAL A 160 22.26 -1.51 -5.28
C VAL A 160 21.07 -2.48 -5.27
N PRO A 161 20.24 -2.48 -4.21
CA PRO A 161 19.07 -3.34 -4.15
C PRO A 161 18.10 -3.05 -5.32
N SER A 162 17.59 -4.12 -5.94
CA SER A 162 16.53 -4.05 -6.96
C SER A 162 15.14 -3.75 -6.40
N THR A 163 15.00 -3.89 -5.08
CA THR A 163 13.83 -3.58 -4.25
C THR A 163 12.54 -4.04 -4.90
N PHE A 164 11.59 -3.14 -5.05
CA PHE A 164 10.27 -3.45 -5.55
C PHE A 164 10.30 -4.06 -6.97
N ILE A 165 11.09 -3.48 -7.88
CA ILE A 165 11.18 -3.93 -9.28
C ILE A 165 11.71 -5.37 -9.34
N GLY A 166 12.75 -5.65 -8.56
CA GLY A 166 13.30 -6.99 -8.46
C GLY A 166 12.30 -7.99 -7.90
N ALA A 167 11.60 -7.62 -6.82
CA ALA A 167 10.56 -8.44 -6.20
C ALA A 167 9.42 -8.79 -7.16
N LEU A 168 8.97 -7.83 -7.97
CA LEU A 168 7.95 -8.06 -8.99
C LEU A 168 8.43 -9.07 -10.04
N ILE A 169 9.62 -8.85 -10.61
CA ILE A 169 10.17 -9.72 -11.65
C ILE A 169 10.39 -11.13 -11.10
N ILE A 170 11.09 -11.27 -9.97
CA ILE A 170 11.43 -12.59 -9.43
C ILE A 170 10.20 -13.37 -8.98
N SER A 171 9.20 -12.74 -8.39
CA SER A 171 7.99 -13.43 -7.94
C SER A 171 7.17 -14.00 -9.10
N ILE A 172 7.09 -13.28 -10.22
CA ILE A 172 6.44 -13.75 -11.43
C ILE A 172 7.23 -14.92 -12.03
N VAL A 173 8.53 -14.72 -12.26
CA VAL A 173 9.37 -15.72 -12.93
C VAL A 173 9.50 -17.00 -12.09
N ALA A 174 9.78 -16.88 -10.78
CA ALA A 174 9.84 -18.01 -9.87
C ALA A 174 8.47 -18.70 -9.72
N GLY A 175 7.38 -17.92 -9.71
CA GLY A 175 6.01 -18.44 -9.69
C GLY A 175 5.70 -19.36 -10.87
N TYR A 176 5.98 -18.90 -12.09
CA TYR A 176 5.80 -19.71 -13.30
C TYR A 176 6.79 -20.87 -13.40
N LEU A 177 8.04 -20.69 -12.95
CA LEU A 177 9.02 -21.77 -12.91
C LEU A 177 8.55 -22.91 -12.02
N VAL A 178 8.13 -22.61 -10.79
CA VAL A 178 7.65 -23.65 -9.86
C VAL A 178 6.39 -24.31 -10.40
N LYS A 179 5.46 -23.54 -10.99
CA LYS A 179 4.28 -24.08 -11.67
C LYS A 179 4.67 -25.07 -12.76
N TRP A 180 5.63 -24.69 -13.60
CA TRP A 180 6.14 -25.52 -14.70
C TRP A 180 6.84 -26.78 -14.19
N MET A 181 7.76 -26.65 -13.23
CA MET A 181 8.46 -27.80 -12.64
C MET A 181 7.47 -28.77 -11.99
N ASN A 182 6.46 -28.26 -11.29
CA ASN A 182 5.43 -29.09 -10.67
C ASN A 182 4.59 -29.87 -11.70
N GLN A 183 4.35 -29.29 -12.88
CA GLN A 183 3.60 -29.96 -13.96
C GLN A 183 4.46 -30.96 -14.75
N LYS A 184 5.75 -30.67 -14.94
CA LYS A 184 6.65 -31.44 -15.81
C LYS A 184 7.41 -32.55 -15.09
N ILE A 185 7.79 -32.34 -13.84
CA ILE A 185 8.49 -33.37 -13.06
C ILE A 185 7.46 -34.37 -12.54
N GLN A 186 7.29 -35.49 -13.24
CA GLN A 186 6.41 -36.57 -12.83
C GLN A 186 7.24 -37.64 -12.12
N LEU A 187 6.86 -37.96 -10.87
CA LEU A 187 7.48 -39.01 -10.07
C LEU A 187 6.39 -40.00 -9.62
N PRO A 188 6.74 -41.27 -9.30
CA PRO A 188 5.83 -42.21 -8.67
C PRO A 188 5.24 -41.69 -7.35
N ASP A 189 4.07 -42.20 -6.96
CA ASP A 189 3.29 -41.71 -5.80
C ASP A 189 4.10 -41.66 -4.50
N PHE A 190 4.98 -42.64 -4.27
CA PHE A 190 5.83 -42.69 -3.07
C PHE A 190 6.87 -41.57 -2.98
N LEU A 191 7.17 -40.88 -4.09
CA LEU A 191 8.12 -39.75 -4.17
C LEU A 191 7.43 -38.38 -4.22
N LEU A 192 6.10 -38.30 -4.18
CA LEU A 192 5.40 -37.01 -4.26
C LEU A 192 5.71 -36.10 -3.06
N ALA A 193 5.95 -36.68 -1.88
CA ALA A 193 6.43 -35.94 -0.72
C ALA A 193 7.82 -35.33 -1.02
N PHE A 194 8.80 -36.14 -1.44
CA PHE A 194 10.13 -35.69 -1.82
C PHE A 194 10.10 -34.58 -2.88
N LYS A 195 9.25 -34.73 -3.91
CA LYS A 195 9.06 -33.72 -4.96
C LYS A 195 8.71 -32.35 -4.37
N THR A 196 7.70 -32.32 -3.52
CA THR A 196 7.08 -31.08 -3.04
C THR A 196 7.79 -30.45 -1.84
N THR A 197 8.44 -31.25 -0.99
CA THR A 197 9.12 -30.76 0.22
C THR A 197 10.62 -30.51 0.03
N PHE A 198 11.26 -31.16 -0.93
CA PHE A 198 12.71 -31.07 -1.13
C PHE A 198 13.08 -30.63 -2.56
N LEU A 199 12.69 -31.41 -3.56
CA LEU A 199 13.18 -31.21 -4.93
C LEU A 199 12.79 -29.85 -5.52
N LEU A 200 11.48 -29.54 -5.53
CA LEU A 200 11.00 -28.26 -6.07
C LEU A 200 11.50 -27.05 -5.26
N PRO A 201 11.46 -27.05 -3.92
CA PRO A 201 12.05 -25.96 -3.13
C PRO A 201 13.53 -25.70 -3.43
N ILE A 202 14.38 -26.73 -3.47
CA ILE A 202 15.82 -26.56 -3.72
C ILE A 202 16.09 -26.03 -5.14
N LEU A 203 15.45 -26.61 -6.16
CA LEU A 203 15.59 -26.11 -7.53
C LEU A 203 15.12 -24.65 -7.67
N SER A 204 14.03 -24.31 -6.99
CA SER A 204 13.52 -22.93 -6.97
C SER A 204 14.47 -21.96 -6.25
N ALA A 205 15.11 -22.38 -5.15
CA ALA A 205 16.06 -21.56 -4.41
C ALA A 205 17.35 -21.33 -5.19
N ILE A 206 17.89 -22.36 -5.83
CA ILE A 206 19.05 -22.24 -6.74
C ILE A 206 18.73 -21.29 -7.88
N PHE A 207 17.54 -21.45 -8.49
CA PHE A 207 17.11 -20.53 -9.54
C PHE A 207 17.02 -19.09 -9.05
N VAL A 208 16.37 -18.85 -7.90
CA VAL A 208 16.24 -17.50 -7.32
C VAL A 208 17.61 -16.90 -7.05
N MET A 209 18.54 -17.66 -6.46
CA MET A 209 19.91 -17.21 -6.21
C MET A 209 20.59 -16.76 -7.51
N LEU A 210 20.59 -17.61 -8.55
CA LEU A 210 21.25 -17.30 -9.82
C LEU A 210 20.56 -16.14 -10.56
N ALA A 211 19.23 -16.14 -10.62
CA ALA A 211 18.45 -15.10 -11.30
C ALA A 211 18.62 -13.75 -10.61
N MET A 212 18.58 -13.70 -9.27
CA MET A 212 18.79 -12.47 -8.51
C MET A 212 20.24 -11.98 -8.64
N TYR A 213 21.23 -12.85 -8.51
CA TYR A 213 22.64 -12.47 -8.53
C TYR A 213 23.08 -11.94 -9.91
N TYR A 214 22.78 -12.68 -10.98
CA TYR A 214 23.32 -12.37 -12.32
C TYR A 214 22.46 -11.43 -13.15
N VAL A 215 21.16 -11.36 -12.90
CA VAL A 215 20.23 -10.67 -13.81
C VAL A 215 19.40 -9.62 -13.10
N ILE A 216 18.57 -10.02 -12.14
CA ILE A 216 17.50 -9.19 -11.61
C ILE A 216 18.04 -8.11 -10.68
N THR A 217 19.00 -8.42 -9.80
CA THR A 217 19.58 -7.40 -8.91
C THR A 217 20.37 -6.36 -9.69
N PRO A 218 21.29 -6.72 -10.61
CA PRO A 218 22.00 -5.72 -11.42
C PRO A 218 21.05 -4.86 -12.26
N PHE A 219 20.07 -5.48 -12.93
CA PHE A 219 19.11 -4.75 -13.76
C PHE A 219 18.21 -3.81 -12.94
N GLY A 220 17.60 -4.33 -11.86
CA GLY A 220 16.72 -3.53 -11.00
C GLY A 220 17.49 -2.45 -10.25
N GLY A 221 18.71 -2.75 -9.79
CA GLY A 221 19.60 -1.79 -9.16
C GLY A 221 20.00 -0.66 -10.11
N TRP A 222 20.25 -0.95 -11.38
CA TRP A 222 20.49 0.07 -12.41
C TRP A 222 19.27 0.98 -12.62
N ILE A 223 18.05 0.42 -12.71
CA ILE A 223 16.83 1.22 -12.83
C ILE A 223 16.63 2.11 -11.59
N ASN A 224 16.74 1.53 -10.39
CA ASN A 224 16.56 2.25 -9.13
C ASN A 224 17.60 3.38 -8.99
N GLY A 225 18.86 3.10 -9.36
CA GLY A 225 19.92 4.11 -9.42
C GLY A 225 19.61 5.23 -10.41
N GLY A 226 19.06 4.89 -11.58
CA GLY A 226 18.62 5.86 -12.59
C GLY A 226 17.48 6.75 -12.09
N ILE A 227 16.44 6.15 -11.50
CA ILE A 227 15.32 6.89 -10.90
C ILE A 227 15.82 7.84 -9.81
N ARG A 228 16.69 7.35 -8.91
CA ARG A 228 17.29 8.17 -7.85
C ARG A 228 18.11 9.33 -8.43
N THR A 229 18.86 9.09 -9.50
CA THR A 229 19.64 10.12 -10.19
C THR A 229 18.74 11.20 -10.78
N VAL A 230 17.68 10.81 -11.49
CA VAL A 230 16.71 11.76 -12.08
C VAL A 230 16.00 12.56 -10.99
N LEU A 231 15.54 11.90 -9.91
CA LEU A 231 14.88 12.58 -8.79
C LEU A 231 15.82 13.56 -8.09
N THR A 232 17.07 13.16 -7.85
CA THR A 232 18.08 14.02 -7.21
C THR A 232 18.45 15.20 -8.11
N ALA A 233 18.64 14.96 -9.42
CA ALA A 233 18.95 16.00 -10.39
C ALA A 233 17.80 17.00 -10.59
N ALA A 234 16.55 16.54 -10.51
CA ALA A 234 15.37 17.40 -10.56
C ALA A 234 15.17 18.21 -9.26
N GLY A 235 15.83 17.84 -8.17
CA GLY A 235 15.72 18.47 -6.87
C GLY A 235 14.27 18.59 -6.39
N GLU A 236 13.93 19.72 -5.78
CA GLU A 236 12.58 20.00 -5.28
C GLU A 236 11.50 19.86 -6.35
N LYS A 237 11.78 20.26 -7.60
CA LYS A 237 10.80 20.18 -8.70
C LYS A 237 10.40 18.74 -9.01
N GLY A 238 11.33 17.79 -8.91
CA GLY A 238 11.06 16.36 -9.09
C GLY A 238 10.16 15.80 -7.99
N ALA A 239 10.42 16.17 -6.74
CA ALA A 239 9.60 15.79 -5.61
C ALA A 239 8.16 16.33 -5.72
N LEU A 240 7.98 17.56 -6.21
CA LEU A 240 6.65 18.14 -6.44
C LEU A 240 5.90 17.45 -7.57
N MET A 241 6.58 17.12 -8.68
CA MET A 241 5.96 16.38 -9.78
C MET A 241 5.52 14.98 -9.36
N TYR A 242 6.34 14.31 -8.56
CA TYR A 242 5.97 13.05 -7.92
C TYR A 242 4.76 13.21 -6.99
N ALA A 243 4.75 14.24 -6.14
CA ALA A 243 3.63 14.50 -5.22
C ALA A 243 2.30 14.71 -5.97
N MET A 244 2.32 15.48 -7.06
CA MET A 244 1.14 15.69 -7.92
C MET A 244 0.66 14.37 -8.54
N GLY A 245 1.56 13.59 -9.13
CA GLY A 245 1.22 12.32 -9.79
C GLY A 245 0.67 11.28 -8.82
N ILE A 246 1.32 11.11 -7.67
CA ILE A 246 0.86 10.18 -6.62
C ILE A 246 -0.45 10.63 -6.00
N ALA A 247 -0.64 11.93 -5.74
CA ALA A 247 -1.89 12.43 -5.20
C ALA A 247 -3.06 12.19 -6.17
N ALA A 248 -2.86 12.47 -7.46
CA ALA A 248 -3.85 12.22 -8.50
C ALA A 248 -4.23 10.73 -8.59
N ALA A 249 -3.24 9.85 -8.69
CA ALA A 249 -3.45 8.41 -8.82
C ALA A 249 -4.02 7.78 -7.54
N THR A 250 -3.73 8.36 -6.37
CA THR A 250 -4.31 7.92 -5.09
C THR A 250 -5.79 8.29 -4.99
N ALA A 251 -6.15 9.52 -5.37
CA ALA A 251 -7.51 10.01 -5.16
C ALA A 251 -8.54 9.39 -6.13
N ILE A 252 -8.14 9.09 -7.37
CA ILE A 252 -9.04 8.83 -8.51
C ILE A 252 -10.12 7.76 -8.30
N ASP A 253 -9.82 6.68 -7.57
CA ASP A 253 -10.73 5.53 -7.43
C ASP A 253 -10.92 5.06 -5.97
N LEU A 254 -10.57 5.90 -4.99
CA LEU A 254 -10.94 5.76 -3.58
C LEU A 254 -10.68 4.35 -2.98
N GLY A 255 -9.49 3.80 -3.24
CA GLY A 255 -9.08 2.46 -2.77
C GLY A 255 -9.16 1.35 -3.84
N GLY A 256 -9.52 1.73 -5.07
CA GLY A 256 -9.53 0.84 -6.24
C GLY A 256 -8.12 0.46 -6.76
N PRO A 257 -8.04 -0.16 -7.95
CA PRO A 257 -6.79 -0.63 -8.54
C PRO A 257 -5.73 0.46 -8.76
N ILE A 258 -6.14 1.67 -9.16
CA ILE A 258 -5.20 2.77 -9.44
C ILE A 258 -4.63 3.30 -8.14
N ASN A 259 -5.45 3.51 -7.10
CA ASN A 259 -4.96 3.89 -5.78
C ASN A 259 -3.98 2.85 -5.23
N LYS A 260 -4.30 1.56 -5.36
CA LYS A 260 -3.41 0.48 -4.91
C LYS A 260 -2.09 0.45 -5.68
N ALA A 261 -2.12 0.72 -6.99
CA ALA A 261 -0.91 0.85 -7.81
C ALA A 261 -0.09 2.10 -7.44
N ALA A 262 -0.72 3.25 -7.20
CA ALA A 262 -0.06 4.45 -6.71
C ALA A 262 0.59 4.19 -5.34
N GLY A 263 -0.12 3.47 -4.48
CA GLY A 263 0.34 3.09 -3.17
C GLY A 263 1.54 2.18 -3.17
N PHE A 264 1.53 1.22 -4.08
CA PHE A 264 2.66 0.37 -4.35
C PHE A 264 3.90 1.14 -4.77
N VAL A 265 3.78 2.10 -5.70
CA VAL A 265 4.90 2.97 -6.10
C VAL A 265 5.37 3.81 -4.90
N ALA A 266 4.45 4.41 -4.15
CA ALA A 266 4.81 5.26 -3.02
C ALA A 266 5.50 4.49 -1.89
N PHE A 267 4.97 3.33 -1.51
CA PHE A 267 5.57 2.48 -0.49
C PHE A 267 6.95 1.95 -0.88
N SER A 268 7.18 1.71 -2.17
CA SER A 268 8.50 1.30 -2.67
C SER A 268 9.54 2.38 -2.39
N PHE A 269 9.27 3.63 -2.81
CA PHE A 269 10.19 4.74 -2.52
C PHE A 269 10.32 5.05 -1.04
N THR A 270 9.26 4.84 -0.27
CA THR A 270 9.27 5.07 1.19
C THR A 270 10.15 4.04 1.91
N THR A 271 10.03 2.77 1.52
CA THR A 271 10.85 1.66 2.07
C THR A 271 12.33 1.87 1.75
N ASP A 272 12.62 2.41 0.57
CA ASP A 272 13.99 2.68 0.11
C ASP A 272 14.52 4.05 0.61
N HIS A 273 13.75 4.76 1.43
CA HIS A 273 14.07 6.11 1.91
C HIS A 273 14.40 7.12 0.80
N VAL A 274 13.82 6.94 -0.40
CA VAL A 274 14.03 7.82 -1.57
C VAL A 274 13.07 9.00 -1.54
N LEU A 275 11.78 8.75 -1.30
CA LEU A 275 10.75 9.78 -1.21
C LEU A 275 9.75 9.42 -0.09
N PRO A 276 9.29 10.41 0.69
CA PRO A 276 8.31 10.18 1.75
C PRO A 276 6.92 9.89 1.18
N VAL A 277 6.11 9.16 1.95
CA VAL A 277 4.72 8.82 1.59
C VAL A 277 3.74 9.98 1.79
N THR A 278 4.21 11.15 2.23
CA THR A 278 3.41 12.33 2.58
C THR A 278 2.28 12.63 1.61
N ALA A 279 2.61 12.76 0.31
CA ALA A 279 1.63 13.15 -0.70
C ALA A 279 0.48 12.15 -0.81
N ARG A 280 0.79 10.86 -0.68
CA ARG A 280 -0.22 9.81 -0.68
C ARG A 280 -1.08 9.87 0.58
N SER A 281 -0.47 9.99 1.76
CA SER A 281 -1.21 10.01 3.03
C SER A 281 -2.22 11.16 3.08
N ILE A 282 -1.84 12.33 2.58
CA ILE A 282 -2.74 13.50 2.47
C ILE A 282 -3.82 13.25 1.41
N ALA A 283 -3.47 12.71 0.25
CA ALA A 283 -4.43 12.44 -0.83
C ALA A 283 -5.51 11.41 -0.47
N ILE A 284 -5.25 10.49 0.46
CA ILE A 284 -6.24 9.51 0.95
C ILE A 284 -7.39 10.22 1.69
N VAL A 285 -7.08 11.22 2.52
CA VAL A 285 -8.04 11.82 3.44
C VAL A 285 -8.76 13.04 2.85
N ILE A 286 -8.18 13.71 1.86
CA ILE A 286 -8.80 14.90 1.23
C ILE A 286 -10.18 14.61 0.64
N PRO A 287 -10.42 13.56 -0.17
CA PRO A 287 -11.73 13.33 -0.79
C PRO A 287 -12.88 13.23 0.22
N PRO A 288 -12.84 12.36 1.25
CA PRO A 288 -13.94 12.28 2.22
C PRO A 288 -14.09 13.56 3.07
N ILE A 289 -13.00 14.26 3.43
CA ILE A 289 -13.10 15.52 4.18
C ILE A 289 -13.76 16.61 3.33
N GLY A 290 -13.30 16.77 2.08
CA GLY A 290 -13.80 17.80 1.18
C GLY A 290 -15.26 17.60 0.79
N LEU A 291 -15.67 16.35 0.50
CA LEU A 291 -17.05 16.03 0.19
C LEU A 291 -17.96 16.19 1.42
N GLY A 292 -17.51 15.76 2.60
CA GLY A 292 -18.24 16.00 3.84
C GLY A 292 -18.40 17.49 4.14
N LEU A 293 -17.35 18.29 3.96
CA LEU A 293 -17.39 19.74 4.08
C LEU A 293 -18.37 20.36 3.08
N ALA A 294 -18.42 19.88 1.84
CA ALA A 294 -19.36 20.34 0.82
C ALA A 294 -20.82 20.26 1.29
N THR A 295 -21.22 19.16 1.93
CA THR A 295 -22.58 18.97 2.48
C THR A 295 -22.93 19.92 3.63
N ILE A 296 -21.93 20.47 4.31
CA ILE A 296 -22.13 21.41 5.42
C ILE A 296 -22.31 22.83 4.89
N ILE A 297 -21.55 23.20 3.85
CA ILE A 297 -21.46 24.57 3.36
C ILE A 297 -22.41 24.87 2.19
N ASP A 298 -22.92 23.87 1.47
CA ASP A 298 -23.72 24.04 0.24
C ASP A 298 -24.87 25.04 0.39
N ARG A 299 -25.69 24.88 1.42
CA ARG A 299 -26.85 25.72 1.70
C ARG A 299 -26.43 27.13 2.08
N ARG A 300 -25.33 27.27 2.83
CA ARG A 300 -24.81 28.58 3.23
C ARG A 300 -24.22 29.35 2.04
N LEU A 301 -23.55 28.65 1.13
CA LEU A 301 -22.93 29.27 -0.04
C LEU A 301 -23.92 29.56 -1.18
N THR A 302 -24.94 28.72 -1.36
CA THR A 302 -25.78 28.77 -2.57
C THR A 302 -27.25 29.05 -2.28
N GLY A 303 -27.66 29.07 -1.00
CA GLY A 303 -29.06 29.13 -0.58
C GLY A 303 -29.85 27.84 -0.85
N LYS A 304 -29.23 26.80 -1.42
CA LYS A 304 -29.88 25.55 -1.82
C LYS A 304 -29.14 24.33 -1.28
N ARG A 305 -29.90 23.26 -1.08
CA ARG A 305 -29.39 21.92 -0.74
C ARG A 305 -29.08 21.20 -2.04
N LEU A 306 -27.80 21.07 -2.40
CA LEU A 306 -27.37 20.58 -3.70
C LEU A 306 -27.11 19.07 -3.73
N PHE A 307 -27.19 18.41 -2.59
CA PHE A 307 -26.99 16.96 -2.44
C PHE A 307 -28.29 16.25 -2.06
N ASN A 308 -28.36 14.95 -2.40
CA ASN A 308 -29.43 14.07 -1.94
C ASN A 308 -29.47 14.02 -0.41
N ALA A 309 -30.68 13.88 0.15
CA ALA A 309 -30.91 13.87 1.60
C ALA A 309 -30.01 12.90 2.37
N GLN A 310 -29.72 11.74 1.78
CA GLN A 310 -28.88 10.69 2.36
C GLN A 310 -27.39 11.09 2.45
N LEU A 311 -26.92 12.01 1.60
CA LEU A 311 -25.51 12.40 1.55
C LEU A 311 -25.12 13.35 2.69
N TYR A 312 -26.05 14.10 3.30
CA TYR A 312 -25.72 14.98 4.43
C TYR A 312 -25.26 14.23 5.70
N PRO A 313 -25.98 13.20 6.20
CA PRO A 313 -25.47 12.39 7.30
C PRO A 313 -24.21 11.62 6.87
N GLN A 314 -24.17 11.08 5.65
CA GLN A 314 -23.00 10.37 5.13
C GLN A 314 -21.76 11.27 5.01
N GLY A 315 -21.92 12.56 4.72
CA GLY A 315 -20.81 13.51 4.67
C GLY A 315 -20.11 13.65 6.02
N LYS A 316 -20.87 13.65 7.13
CA LYS A 316 -20.29 13.64 8.48
C LYS A 316 -19.53 12.34 8.75
N THR A 317 -20.12 11.20 8.37
CA THR A 317 -19.47 9.89 8.48
C THR A 317 -18.20 9.82 7.64
N ALA A 318 -18.20 10.36 6.42
CA ALA A 318 -17.03 10.40 5.54
C ALA A 318 -15.87 11.17 6.20
N MET A 319 -16.12 12.35 6.76
CA MET A 319 -15.08 13.10 7.49
C MET A 319 -14.50 12.30 8.66
N PHE A 320 -15.33 11.60 9.43
CA PHE A 320 -14.85 10.73 10.50
C PHE A 320 -13.97 9.60 9.98
N LEU A 321 -14.40 8.91 8.92
CA LEU A 321 -13.62 7.85 8.27
C LEU A 321 -12.29 8.38 7.74
N ALA A 322 -12.24 9.62 7.27
CA ALA A 322 -10.99 10.26 6.85
C ALA A 322 -9.97 10.37 7.98
N PHE A 323 -10.40 10.72 9.22
CA PHE A 323 -9.51 10.72 10.38
C PHE A 323 -8.97 9.32 10.71
N MET A 324 -9.69 8.27 10.31
CA MET A 324 -9.26 6.88 10.43
C MET A 324 -8.43 6.40 9.23
N GLY A 325 -8.10 7.29 8.28
CA GLY A 325 -7.31 6.95 7.09
C GLY A 325 -8.09 6.19 6.01
N ILE A 326 -9.43 6.26 6.04
CA ILE A 326 -10.31 5.51 5.14
C ILE A 326 -10.90 6.46 4.09
N SER A 327 -10.49 6.30 2.83
CA SER A 327 -10.95 7.11 1.70
C SER A 327 -12.36 6.75 1.20
N GLU A 328 -12.80 5.53 1.51
CA GLU A 328 -14.01 4.88 1.00
C GLU A 328 -15.29 5.60 1.43
N GLY A 329 -15.23 6.41 2.49
CA GLY A 329 -16.33 7.30 2.89
C GLY A 329 -16.79 8.24 1.76
N ALA A 330 -15.95 8.50 0.76
CA ALA A 330 -16.28 9.30 -0.42
C ALA A 330 -17.03 8.55 -1.54
N ILE A 331 -17.08 7.20 -1.50
CA ILE A 331 -17.68 6.38 -2.57
C ILE A 331 -19.14 6.77 -2.86
N PRO A 332 -20.03 6.97 -1.86
CA PRO A 332 -21.43 7.32 -2.13
C PRO A 332 -21.58 8.60 -2.95
N PHE A 333 -20.74 9.61 -2.71
CA PHE A 333 -20.70 10.86 -3.48
C PHE A 333 -20.20 10.63 -4.92
N ALA A 334 -19.16 9.82 -5.07
CA ALA A 334 -18.60 9.49 -6.37
C ALA A 334 -19.58 8.68 -7.23
N LEU A 335 -20.40 7.81 -6.63
CA LEU A 335 -21.43 7.05 -7.33
C LEU A 335 -22.64 7.91 -7.69
N GLU A 336 -23.03 8.85 -6.83
CA GLU A 336 -24.19 9.71 -7.07
C GLU A 336 -23.91 10.81 -8.11
N SER A 337 -22.68 11.36 -8.15
CA SER A 337 -22.28 12.25 -9.25
C SER A 337 -20.79 12.15 -9.58
N PRO A 338 -20.39 11.15 -10.37
CA PRO A 338 -18.98 10.95 -10.73
C PRO A 338 -18.35 12.18 -11.41
N ILE A 339 -19.10 12.83 -12.30
CA ILE A 339 -18.64 13.95 -13.12
C ILE A 339 -18.30 15.19 -12.25
N THR A 340 -18.99 15.37 -11.11
CA THR A 340 -18.70 16.49 -10.22
C THR A 340 -17.76 16.10 -9.09
N ALA A 341 -17.93 14.92 -8.50
CA ALA A 341 -17.15 14.49 -7.34
C ALA A 341 -15.70 14.17 -7.71
N ILE A 342 -15.47 13.31 -8.73
CA ILE A 342 -14.14 12.78 -9.04
C ILE A 342 -13.16 13.89 -9.42
N PRO A 343 -13.47 14.78 -10.39
CA PRO A 343 -12.57 15.87 -10.71
C PRO A 343 -12.32 16.79 -9.51
N SER A 344 -13.36 17.09 -8.72
CA SER A 344 -13.27 17.99 -7.56
C SER A 344 -12.29 17.51 -6.51
N TYR A 345 -12.44 16.27 -6.05
CA TYR A 345 -11.53 15.75 -5.04
C TYR A 345 -10.14 15.45 -5.60
N MET A 346 -10.01 15.13 -6.90
CA MET A 346 -8.69 14.93 -7.50
C MET A 346 -7.90 16.23 -7.53
N VAL A 347 -8.52 17.34 -7.96
CA VAL A 347 -7.89 18.66 -7.92
C VAL A 347 -7.56 19.05 -6.48
N GLY A 348 -8.49 18.87 -5.55
CA GLY A 348 -8.23 19.11 -4.14
C GLY A 348 -7.07 18.28 -3.59
N ALA A 349 -7.02 16.99 -3.90
CA ALA A 349 -5.95 16.09 -3.48
C ALA A 349 -4.59 16.52 -4.03
N ILE A 350 -4.52 16.86 -5.32
CA ILE A 350 -3.29 17.36 -5.96
C ILE A 350 -2.82 18.65 -5.29
N VAL A 351 -3.70 19.64 -5.15
CA VAL A 351 -3.32 20.94 -4.60
C VAL A 351 -2.91 20.82 -3.13
N GLY A 352 -3.72 20.16 -2.30
CA GLY A 352 -3.45 20.02 -0.87
C GLY A 352 -2.17 19.23 -0.58
N SER A 353 -1.99 18.10 -1.26
CA SER A 353 -0.81 17.24 -1.07
C SER A 353 0.47 17.90 -1.55
N THR A 354 0.42 18.55 -2.72
CA THR A 354 1.61 19.22 -3.30
C THR A 354 1.99 20.45 -2.48
N ALA A 355 1.01 21.23 -2.00
CA ALA A 355 1.27 22.37 -1.13
C ALA A 355 1.92 21.94 0.20
N ALA A 356 1.44 20.86 0.82
CA ALA A 356 2.04 20.35 2.04
C ALA A 356 3.50 19.89 1.82
N VAL A 357 3.76 19.13 0.75
CA VAL A 357 5.12 18.70 0.41
C VAL A 357 6.03 19.89 0.12
N TRP A 358 5.54 20.87 -0.64
CA TRP A 358 6.30 22.08 -0.98
C TRP A 358 6.68 22.91 0.25
N LEU A 359 5.77 23.00 1.23
CA LEU A 359 5.98 23.74 2.48
C LEU A 359 6.73 22.91 3.54
N GLY A 360 7.19 21.69 3.20
CA GLY A 360 8.09 20.89 4.03
C GLY A 360 7.42 19.91 4.99
N ALA A 361 6.18 19.47 4.73
CA ALA A 361 5.61 18.34 5.46
C ALA A 361 6.26 17.02 5.04
N VAL A 362 6.71 16.22 6.01
CA VAL A 362 7.36 14.93 5.76
C VAL A 362 6.74 13.85 6.60
N GLN A 363 6.33 12.77 5.93
CA GLN A 363 5.83 11.57 6.56
C GLN A 363 6.47 10.37 5.90
N TRP A 364 7.20 9.57 6.68
CA TRP A 364 7.73 8.27 6.26
C TRP A 364 6.81 7.12 6.66
N PHE A 365 5.93 7.37 7.63
CA PHE A 365 5.02 6.37 8.15
C PHE A 365 3.88 6.08 7.17
N PRO A 366 3.73 4.87 6.61
CA PRO A 366 2.78 4.55 5.54
C PRO A 366 1.34 4.34 6.01
N GLU A 367 0.80 5.32 6.73
CA GLU A 367 -0.55 5.35 7.26
C GLU A 367 -1.12 6.76 7.15
N SER A 368 -2.41 6.92 6.89
CA SER A 368 -3.02 8.26 6.72
C SER A 368 -3.85 8.72 7.91
N ALA A 369 -4.15 7.78 8.81
CA ALA A 369 -4.96 8.03 10.00
C ALA A 369 -4.30 8.97 11.03
N ILE A 370 -5.12 9.51 11.93
CA ILE A 370 -4.71 10.51 12.92
C ILE A 370 -3.59 10.05 13.87
N TRP A 371 -3.49 8.74 14.14
CA TRP A 371 -2.41 8.20 14.98
C TRP A 371 -1.02 8.23 14.30
N ALA A 372 -0.96 8.46 12.98
CA ALA A 372 0.29 8.71 12.27
C ALA A 372 0.80 10.15 12.47
N TRP A 373 -0.08 11.10 12.79
CA TRP A 373 0.22 12.53 12.79
C TRP A 373 1.34 12.95 13.76
N PRO A 374 1.49 12.35 14.94
CA PRO A 374 2.62 12.66 15.83
C PRO A 374 3.99 12.34 15.24
N LEU A 375 4.05 11.55 14.15
CA LEU A 375 5.28 11.16 13.45
C LEU A 375 5.57 12.04 12.23
N VAL A 376 4.69 12.99 11.94
CA VAL A 376 4.81 13.87 10.78
C VAL A 376 5.71 15.04 11.16
N THR A 377 6.79 15.21 10.41
CA THR A 377 7.59 16.43 10.47
C THR A 377 6.80 17.57 9.85
N ASN A 378 6.73 18.71 10.55
CA ASN A 378 5.93 19.87 10.18
C ASN A 378 4.42 19.60 10.07
N LEU A 379 3.85 19.01 11.14
CA LEU A 379 2.44 18.65 11.23
C LEU A 379 1.48 19.82 10.96
N GLY A 380 1.83 21.06 11.33
CA GLY A 380 1.01 22.23 11.04
C GLY A 380 0.80 22.45 9.54
N VAL A 381 1.87 22.33 8.76
CA VAL A 381 1.82 22.38 7.29
C VAL A 381 1.06 21.19 6.71
N TYR A 382 1.26 19.99 7.27
CA TYR A 382 0.53 18.79 6.86
C TYR A 382 -0.99 18.98 6.99
N MET A 383 -1.45 19.48 8.15
CA MET A 383 -2.87 19.79 8.38
C MET A 383 -3.37 20.92 7.48
N ALA A 384 -2.56 21.95 7.24
CA ALA A 384 -2.91 23.05 6.34
C ALA A 384 -3.11 22.56 4.90
N GLY A 385 -2.28 21.61 4.42
CA GLY A 385 -2.46 20.98 3.12
C GLY A 385 -3.73 20.15 3.01
N ILE A 386 -4.07 19.36 4.03
CA ILE A 386 -5.36 18.65 4.11
C ILE A 386 -6.52 19.64 4.04
N ALA A 387 -6.47 20.70 4.85
CA ALA A 387 -7.52 21.71 4.89
C ALA A 387 -7.67 22.43 3.54
N LEU A 388 -6.56 22.84 2.92
CA LEU A 388 -6.54 23.47 1.60
C LEU A 388 -7.19 22.57 0.55
N GLY A 389 -6.77 21.31 0.46
CA GLY A 389 -7.32 20.36 -0.50
C GLY A 389 -8.80 20.05 -0.26
N ALA A 390 -9.21 19.91 1.00
CA ALA A 390 -10.60 19.70 1.36
C ALA A 390 -11.49 20.91 1.00
N VAL A 391 -11.03 22.13 1.26
CA VAL A 391 -11.75 23.35 0.87
C VAL A 391 -11.88 23.47 -0.65
N ILE A 392 -10.81 23.22 -1.40
CA ILE A 392 -10.86 23.23 -2.88
C ILE A 392 -11.84 22.19 -3.39
N THR A 393 -11.79 20.97 -2.86
CA THR A 393 -12.74 19.91 -3.18
C THR A 393 -14.18 20.36 -2.94
N ALA A 394 -14.45 20.92 -1.75
CA ALA A 394 -15.79 21.34 -1.33
C ALA A 394 -16.34 22.47 -2.21
N LEU A 395 -15.54 23.50 -2.46
CA LEU A 395 -15.93 24.63 -3.31
C LEU A 395 -16.17 24.19 -4.75
N MET A 396 -15.30 23.35 -5.30
CA MET A 396 -15.38 22.90 -6.68
C MET A 396 -16.61 22.01 -6.91
N VAL A 397 -16.89 21.05 -6.02
CA VAL A 397 -18.07 20.18 -6.16
C VAL A 397 -19.37 20.96 -5.99
N VAL A 398 -19.43 21.91 -5.04
CA VAL A 398 -20.60 22.78 -4.83
C VAL A 398 -20.83 23.66 -6.06
N PHE A 399 -19.77 24.26 -6.60
CA PHE A 399 -19.85 25.10 -7.79
C PHE A 399 -20.33 24.32 -9.02
N LEU A 400 -19.74 23.15 -9.29
CA LEU A 400 -20.12 22.30 -10.42
C LEU A 400 -21.57 21.81 -10.28
N ARG A 401 -21.99 21.42 -9.09
CA ARG A 401 -23.39 21.03 -8.81
C ARG A 401 -24.35 22.18 -9.00
N LEU A 402 -24.01 23.39 -8.54
CA LEU A 402 -24.83 24.58 -8.74
C LEU A 402 -25.00 24.88 -10.24
N MET A 403 -23.93 24.72 -11.03
CA MET A 403 -24.02 24.86 -12.49
C MET A 403 -24.92 23.80 -13.13
N MET A 404 -24.84 22.54 -12.70
CA MET A 404 -25.71 21.47 -13.20
C MET A 404 -27.17 21.73 -12.83
N PHE A 405 -27.43 22.19 -11.61
CA PHE A 405 -28.77 22.58 -11.17
C PHE A 405 -29.34 23.72 -12.01
N ARG A 406 -28.57 24.80 -12.23
CA ARG A 406 -29.00 25.93 -13.09
C ARG A 406 -29.28 25.52 -14.54
N LYS A 407 -28.62 24.47 -15.03
CA LYS A 407 -28.84 23.89 -16.37
C LYS A 407 -29.95 22.82 -16.41
N GLY A 408 -30.67 22.59 -15.30
CA GLY A 408 -31.72 21.57 -15.22
C GLY A 408 -31.21 20.13 -15.28
N LYS A 409 -29.90 19.90 -15.11
CA LYS A 409 -29.26 18.58 -15.17
C LYS A 409 -29.11 17.91 -13.80
N LEU A 410 -29.40 18.63 -12.73
CA LEU A 410 -29.40 18.11 -11.36
C LEU A 410 -30.84 18.24 -10.82
N LEU A 411 -31.51 17.10 -10.66
CA LEU A 411 -32.79 17.05 -9.97
C LEU A 411 -32.49 16.92 -8.47
N ILE A 412 -32.98 17.87 -7.69
CA ILE A 412 -32.86 17.85 -6.24
C ILE A 412 -34.23 17.42 -5.74
N ASP A 413 -34.31 16.25 -5.11
CA ASP A 413 -35.52 15.85 -4.40
C ASP A 413 -35.81 16.90 -3.32
N SER A 414 -36.95 17.57 -3.42
CA SER A 414 -37.38 18.53 -2.42
C SER A 414 -37.57 17.79 -1.10
N LEU A 415 -36.70 18.07 -0.13
CA LEU A 415 -36.83 17.64 1.26
C LEU A 415 -38.07 18.25 1.92
#